data_AF-A0A8B9K4J3-F1
#
_entry.id   AF-A0A8B9K4J3-F1
#
_cell.length_a   1.000
_cell.length_b   1.000
_cell.length_c   1.000
_cell.angle_alpha   90.00
_cell.angle_beta   90.00
_cell.angle_gamma   90.00
#
_symmetry.space_group_name_H-M   'P 1'
#
loop_
_entity.id
_entity.type
_entity.pdbx_description
1 polymer ?
#
loop_
_entity_poly.entity_id
_entity_poly.type
_entity_poly.pdbx_seq_one_letter_code
_entity_poly.pdbx_strand_id
1 'polypeptide(L)'
;MVLFLVATNLISNISSHANRTAEPPAPQGSHVLPSALVISLLLIIFILLTVYLLRFRHQRKDLVTSVDKKLPNGYLEDQEQTVVLLPRSPSPSKRFFPIQLDSLEEEFRLRMADDGKLFREEFNSLPCGFGRGMFEEASREENKEKNRYPNILPCECKMKNKDIESLVDEVQQGTIAPRLVTQLHFTSWPDFGVPLSPIGMLKFLKKVRSVNPSHAGPIIVHCSAGVGRTGTFIVIDAMMDMMHAEGRVDVFGFVSRIRNQRCQLVQTDMQYSFIYQALLEHYLYGDTELDISSLEGHLHRLHSTHIHMDRVGLEEEFRKLTNVRIMKENMRTGNLPANMRKNRVLQIIPYDFNRVILSVKRGQEFTDYINASFIDGYRQKDYFIATQGPLAHTVQDFWRMVWEWKCHSIVMLTELKEREQEKCVPYWPAEGSVSFGEYSVELKRDTLCDTFSLRDLLLTYMPEKQTRLVRHFHFHGWPEIGIPSDGKGMIDLIAAVQRQQQQSGNHPIVVHCSAGAGRTGTFISLSNILERVKAEGLLDVFQTVKSLRNQRPHMVQTVEQYDFCYKVVQDFVDIFSDYANFK
;
A
#
# COMPACT_ATOMS: atom_id res chain seq x y z
N MET A 1 6.91 -12.12 17.96
CA MET A 1 7.80 -12.92 18.84
C MET A 1 7.98 -14.27 18.19
N VAL A 2 9.10 -14.50 17.53
CA VAL A 2 9.41 -15.75 16.81
C VAL A 2 10.24 -16.63 17.75
N LEU A 3 9.71 -17.80 18.14
CA LEU A 3 10.45 -18.81 18.88
C LEU A 3 11.20 -19.69 17.87
N PHE A 4 12.52 -19.79 18.02
CA PHE A 4 13.34 -20.83 17.39
C PHE A 4 13.46 -22.02 18.35
N LEU A 5 12.94 -23.17 17.94
CA LEU A 5 13.23 -24.48 18.51
C LEU A 5 14.49 -25.02 17.81
N VAL A 6 15.57 -25.26 18.57
CA VAL A 6 16.73 -26.00 18.09
C VAL A 6 16.56 -27.45 18.53
N ALA A 7 16.26 -28.33 17.59
CA ALA A 7 16.32 -29.78 17.77
C ALA A 7 17.75 -30.27 17.47
N THR A 8 18.43 -30.82 18.48
CA THR A 8 19.71 -31.52 18.31
C THR A 8 19.45 -32.97 17.93
N ASN A 9 19.76 -33.34 16.69
CA ASN A 9 19.74 -34.73 16.24
C ASN A 9 21.01 -35.45 16.73
N LEU A 10 20.81 -36.47 17.57
CA LEU A 10 21.79 -37.50 17.89
C LEU A 10 21.88 -38.46 16.69
N ILE A 11 23.05 -38.55 16.05
CA ILE A 11 23.34 -39.59 15.07
C ILE A 11 23.89 -40.80 15.83
N SER A 12 23.08 -41.84 15.97
CA SER A 12 23.50 -43.18 16.38
C SER A 12 23.83 -44.00 15.12
N ASN A 13 25.12 -44.13 14.82
CA ASN A 13 25.62 -45.06 13.81
C ASN A 13 25.65 -46.49 14.39
N ILE A 14 24.92 -47.40 13.77
CA ILE A 14 25.01 -48.85 13.99
C ILE A 14 25.67 -49.45 12.75
N SER A 15 26.87 -50.03 12.91
CA SER A 15 27.44 -50.99 11.96
C SER A 15 28.55 -51.85 12.62
N SER A 16 28.22 -53.13 12.78
CA SER A 16 29.05 -54.34 12.58
C SER A 16 30.52 -54.43 13.07
N HIS A 17 30.72 -55.33 14.05
CA HIS A 17 31.81 -56.33 14.23
C HIS A 17 33.26 -56.04 13.75
N ALA A 18 34.22 -56.05 14.68
CA ALA A 18 35.34 -57.03 14.75
C ALA A 18 36.28 -56.78 15.96
N ASN A 19 36.79 -57.87 16.54
CA ASN A 19 37.70 -57.97 17.70
C ASN A 19 39.09 -57.31 17.50
N ARG A 20 39.69 -56.77 18.59
CA ARG A 20 40.99 -57.21 19.20
C ARG A 20 41.51 -56.27 20.33
N THR A 21 41.71 -56.87 21.51
CA THR A 21 42.79 -56.74 22.52
C THR A 21 43.42 -55.38 22.93
N ALA A 22 43.09 -54.97 24.17
CA ALA A 22 43.88 -54.45 25.30
C ALA A 22 45.15 -53.55 25.15
N GLU A 23 45.11 -52.35 25.80
CA GLU A 23 46.15 -51.72 26.66
C GLU A 23 45.55 -50.54 27.50
N PRO A 24 46.17 -50.03 28.60
CA PRO A 24 45.49 -49.51 29.81
C PRO A 24 45.31 -47.94 29.88
N PRO A 25 44.65 -47.37 30.91
CA PRO A 25 44.05 -46.03 30.84
C PRO A 25 44.96 -44.88 31.34
N ALA A 26 44.74 -43.68 30.78
CA ALA A 26 45.25 -42.40 31.30
C ALA A 26 44.07 -41.48 31.69
N PRO A 27 44.21 -40.61 32.71
CA PRO A 27 43.08 -40.04 33.43
C PRO A 27 42.42 -38.87 32.69
N GLN A 28 41.09 -38.85 32.71
CA GLN A 28 40.26 -37.73 32.26
C GLN A 28 40.45 -36.52 33.16
N GLY A 29 40.74 -35.36 32.57
CA GLY A 29 40.76 -34.09 33.27
C GLY A 29 40.56 -32.92 32.33
N SER A 30 39.52 -32.11 32.59
CA SER A 30 39.29 -30.73 32.14
C SER A 30 38.63 -30.44 30.76
N HIS A 31 37.33 -30.71 30.64
CA HIS A 31 36.43 -29.94 29.74
C HIS A 31 35.30 -29.18 30.48
N VAL A 32 35.34 -29.13 31.82
CA VAL A 32 34.25 -28.54 32.64
C VAL A 32 34.41 -27.03 32.86
N LEU A 33 35.63 -26.48 32.74
CA LEU A 33 35.86 -25.05 32.97
C LEU A 33 35.30 -24.10 31.89
N PRO A 34 35.38 -24.41 30.57
CA PRO A 34 34.92 -23.45 29.55
C PRO A 34 33.39 -23.30 29.50
N SER A 35 32.63 -24.38 29.74
CA SER A 35 31.17 -24.37 29.67
C SER A 35 30.53 -23.64 30.86
N ALA A 36 31.09 -23.79 32.06
CA ALA A 36 30.62 -23.07 33.25
C ALA A 36 30.80 -21.54 33.14
N LEU A 37 31.88 -21.09 32.49
CA LEU A 37 32.13 -19.66 32.25
C LEU A 37 31.14 -19.05 31.25
N VAL A 38 30.77 -19.78 30.20
CA VAL A 38 29.78 -19.31 29.20
C VAL A 38 28.39 -19.21 29.83
N ILE A 39 27.99 -20.19 30.64
CA ILE A 39 26.69 -20.17 31.34
C ILE A 39 26.64 -19.02 32.35
N SER A 40 27.75 -18.77 33.06
CA SER A 40 27.85 -17.65 34.00
C SER A 40 27.75 -16.29 33.29
N LEU A 41 28.37 -16.14 32.11
CA LEU A 41 28.29 -14.92 31.31
C LEU A 41 26.86 -14.65 30.81
N LEU A 42 26.15 -15.70 30.35
CA LEU A 42 24.77 -15.59 29.89
C LEU A 42 23.80 -15.22 31.04
N LEU A 43 24.03 -15.74 32.24
CA LEU A 43 23.27 -15.37 33.45
C LEU A 43 23.47 -13.89 33.80
N ILE A 44 24.71 -13.39 33.73
CA ILE A 44 25.01 -11.97 34.00
C ILE A 44 24.31 -11.06 32.97
N ILE A 45 24.34 -11.41 31.69
CA ILE A 45 23.67 -10.65 30.62
C ILE A 45 22.15 -10.63 30.87
N PHE A 46 21.55 -11.75 31.25
CA PHE A 46 20.11 -11.83 31.53
C PHE A 46 19.71 -10.95 32.73
N ILE A 47 20.51 -10.95 33.80
CA ILE A 47 20.29 -10.09 34.97
C ILE A 47 20.39 -8.60 34.58
N LEU A 48 21.41 -8.21 33.81
CA LEU A 48 21.57 -6.84 33.34
C LEU A 48 20.40 -6.38 32.45
N LEU A 49 19.92 -7.26 31.56
CA LEU A 49 18.75 -6.96 30.72
C LEU A 49 17.49 -6.77 31.56
N THR A 50 17.31 -7.61 32.58
CA THR A 50 16.15 -7.54 33.49
C THR A 50 16.19 -6.25 34.32
N VAL A 51 17.36 -5.87 34.84
CA VAL A 51 17.56 -4.60 35.56
C VAL A 51 17.32 -3.40 34.64
N TYR A 52 17.80 -3.45 33.39
CA TYR A 52 17.55 -2.40 32.40
C TYR A 52 16.06 -2.25 32.10
N LEU A 53 15.33 -3.35 31.87
CA LEU A 53 13.89 -3.33 31.63
C LEU A 53 13.10 -2.83 32.85
N LEU A 54 13.51 -3.19 34.06
CA LEU A 54 12.89 -2.68 35.30
C LEU A 54 13.14 -1.17 35.49
N ARG A 55 14.37 -0.69 35.24
CA ARG A 55 14.68 0.75 35.24
C ARG A 55 13.89 1.51 34.18
N PHE A 56 13.78 0.96 32.98
CA PHE A 56 13.00 1.56 31.90
C PHE A 56 11.50 1.66 32.26
N ARG A 57 10.94 0.64 32.92
CA ARG A 57 9.56 0.69 33.44
C ARG A 57 9.40 1.69 34.59
N HIS A 58 10.41 1.92 35.42
CA HIS A 58 10.37 2.93 36.48
C HIS A 58 10.43 4.35 35.89
N GLN A 59 11.35 4.64 34.96
CA GLN A 59 11.43 5.96 34.31
C GLN A 59 10.15 6.33 33.54
N ARG A 60 9.46 5.33 32.95
CA ARG A 60 8.14 5.57 32.33
C ARG A 60 7.06 5.95 33.34
N LYS A 61 7.11 5.42 34.57
CA LYS A 61 6.15 5.81 35.63
C LYS A 61 6.41 7.23 36.12
N ASP A 62 7.68 7.64 36.23
CA ASP A 62 8.07 8.99 36.67
C ASP A 62 7.76 10.07 35.61
N LEU A 63 7.84 9.72 34.32
CA LEU A 63 7.46 10.63 33.22
C LEU A 63 5.93 10.82 33.11
N VAL A 64 5.14 9.79 33.45
CA VAL A 64 3.66 9.88 33.46
C VAL A 64 3.18 10.72 34.64
N THR A 65 3.82 10.63 35.81
CA THR A 65 3.45 11.43 36.99
C THR A 65 3.91 12.88 36.92
N SER A 66 4.90 13.24 36.09
CA SER A 66 5.37 14.62 35.94
C SER A 66 4.54 15.46 34.95
N VAL A 67 3.79 14.84 34.05
CA VAL A 67 3.01 15.54 33.01
C VAL A 67 1.70 16.12 33.57
N ASP A 68 1.20 15.64 34.71
CA ASP A 68 -0.04 16.12 35.34
C ASP A 68 0.12 17.33 36.29
N LYS A 69 1.29 17.97 36.32
CA LYS A 69 1.49 19.18 37.14
C LYS A 69 2.16 20.30 36.36
N LYS A 70 1.33 21.16 35.73
CA LYS A 70 1.36 22.65 35.85
C LYS A 70 0.62 23.34 34.69
N LEU A 71 -0.44 24.08 35.01
CA LEU A 71 -0.54 25.53 34.74
C LEU A 71 -1.64 26.16 35.65
N PRO A 72 -1.50 27.43 36.11
CA PRO A 72 -2.24 27.99 37.25
C PRO A 72 -3.23 29.12 36.88
N ASN A 73 -3.92 29.61 37.93
CA ASN A 73 -4.88 30.72 38.08
C ASN A 73 -6.35 30.24 38.05
N GLY A 74 -7.15 30.26 39.12
CA GLY A 74 -7.11 30.95 40.41
C GLY A 74 -8.37 31.82 40.54
N TYR A 75 -9.35 31.41 41.37
CA TYR A 75 -10.11 32.24 42.33
C TYR A 75 -11.17 31.39 43.07
N LEU A 76 -10.92 31.29 44.39
CA LEU A 76 -11.79 31.24 45.59
C LEU A 76 -13.06 30.36 45.70
N GLU A 77 -12.95 29.51 46.73
CA GLU A 77 -13.86 29.25 47.86
C GLU A 77 -14.86 28.09 47.83
N ASP A 78 -14.74 27.31 48.91
CA ASP A 78 -15.43 26.09 49.28
C ASP A 78 -16.94 26.28 49.48
N GLN A 79 -17.73 25.42 48.83
CA GLN A 79 -18.94 24.85 49.42
C GLN A 79 -19.04 23.36 49.05
N GLU A 80 -18.98 22.50 50.06
CA GLU A 80 -19.31 21.09 49.95
C GLU A 80 -20.76 20.91 49.48
N GLN A 81 -20.95 20.58 48.20
CA GLN A 81 -22.20 19.99 47.71
C GLN A 81 -21.95 18.56 47.25
N THR A 82 -22.59 17.64 47.94
CA THR A 82 -22.70 16.22 47.58
C THR A 82 -23.41 16.11 46.23
N VAL A 83 -22.67 15.87 45.15
CA VAL A 83 -23.27 15.65 43.83
C VAL A 83 -23.88 14.25 43.79
N VAL A 84 -25.20 14.18 43.93
CA VAL A 84 -25.99 13.00 43.60
C VAL A 84 -25.83 12.73 42.10
N LEU A 85 -25.24 11.58 41.75
CA LEU A 85 -25.21 11.09 40.37
C LEU A 85 -26.65 10.78 39.93
N LEU A 86 -27.27 11.73 39.22
CA LEU A 86 -28.51 11.47 38.49
C LEU A 86 -28.21 10.48 37.34
N PRO A 87 -29.10 9.50 37.09
CA PRO A 87 -28.97 8.64 35.92
C PRO A 87 -28.95 9.51 34.66
N ARG A 88 -27.99 9.25 33.77
CA ARG A 88 -27.97 9.89 32.44
C ARG A 88 -29.33 9.68 31.78
N SER A 89 -30.01 10.77 31.47
CA SER A 89 -31.16 10.78 30.58
C SER A 89 -30.76 10.09 29.26
N PRO A 90 -31.56 9.15 28.73
CA PRO A 90 -31.27 8.56 27.44
C PRO A 90 -31.31 9.69 26.40
N SER A 91 -30.19 9.90 25.71
CA SER A 91 -30.19 10.70 24.49
C SER A 91 -31.20 10.09 23.52
N PRO A 92 -31.95 10.90 22.76
CA PRO A 92 -32.86 10.36 21.75
C PRO A 92 -32.05 9.43 20.84
N SER A 93 -32.52 8.20 20.65
CA SER A 93 -31.84 7.19 19.83
C SER A 93 -31.58 7.79 18.46
N LYS A 94 -30.32 8.15 18.16
CA LYS A 94 -29.93 8.58 16.80
C LYS A 94 -30.33 7.45 15.86
N ARG A 95 -31.25 7.74 14.94
CA ARG A 95 -31.76 6.76 13.97
C ARG A 95 -30.92 6.91 12.71
N PHE A 96 -30.23 5.84 12.32
CA PHE A 96 -29.43 5.81 11.10
C PHE A 96 -30.28 5.20 10.00
N PHE A 97 -30.55 5.99 8.96
CA PHE A 97 -31.35 5.57 7.83
C PHE A 97 -30.46 5.05 6.68
N PRO A 98 -31.00 4.21 5.80
CA PRO A 98 -30.34 3.83 4.57
C PRO A 98 -29.96 5.06 3.73
N ILE A 99 -28.78 5.04 3.14
CA ILE A 99 -28.21 6.12 2.33
C ILE A 99 -28.49 5.83 0.86
N GLN A 100 -29.09 6.79 0.17
CA GLN A 100 -29.26 6.74 -1.28
C GLN A 100 -27.91 6.92 -1.98
N LEU A 101 -27.72 6.25 -3.12
CA LEU A 101 -26.43 6.24 -3.82
C LEU A 101 -25.96 7.63 -4.27
N ASP A 102 -26.88 8.47 -4.72
CA ASP A 102 -26.61 9.86 -5.12
C ASP A 102 -26.01 10.71 -3.99
N SER A 103 -26.36 10.39 -2.74
CA SER A 103 -25.93 11.09 -1.54
C SER A 103 -24.71 10.44 -0.88
N LEU A 104 -24.27 9.24 -1.34
CA LEU A 104 -23.24 8.43 -0.68
C LEU A 104 -21.90 9.16 -0.53
N GLU A 105 -21.48 9.91 -1.55
CA GLU A 105 -20.21 10.66 -1.51
C GLU A 105 -20.25 11.79 -0.48
N GLU A 106 -21.34 12.56 -0.46
CA GLU A 106 -21.53 13.66 0.49
C GLU A 106 -21.61 13.13 1.93
N GLU A 107 -22.41 12.10 2.14
CA GLU A 107 -22.60 11.41 3.41
C GLU A 107 -21.29 10.79 3.92
N PHE A 108 -20.46 10.23 3.04
CA PHE A 108 -19.12 9.75 3.39
C PHE A 108 -18.21 10.91 3.82
N ARG A 109 -18.19 12.00 3.05
CA ARG A 109 -17.37 13.20 3.32
C ARG A 109 -17.73 13.82 4.67
N LEU A 110 -19.03 13.98 4.96
CA LEU A 110 -19.52 14.48 6.24
C LEU A 110 -19.07 13.57 7.39
N ARG A 111 -19.20 12.25 7.23
CA ARG A 111 -18.81 11.30 8.28
C ARG A 111 -17.30 11.21 8.53
N MET A 112 -16.49 11.39 7.48
CA MET A 112 -15.02 11.40 7.55
C MET A 112 -14.45 12.69 8.14
N ALA A 113 -15.20 13.79 8.16
CA ALA A 113 -14.76 15.05 8.73
C ALA A 113 -14.39 14.91 10.23
N ASP A 114 -13.61 15.87 10.73
CA ASP A 114 -13.16 15.93 12.13
C ASP A 114 -12.55 14.61 12.62
N ASP A 115 -11.65 14.03 11.82
CA ASP A 115 -10.98 12.75 12.11
C ASP A 115 -12.00 11.61 12.31
N GLY A 116 -12.98 11.52 11.41
CA GLY A 116 -14.00 10.47 11.42
C GLY A 116 -14.90 10.47 12.66
N LYS A 117 -15.13 11.62 13.29
CA LYS A 117 -15.91 11.71 14.54
C LYS A 117 -17.30 11.08 14.40
N LEU A 118 -18.02 11.40 13.32
CA LEU A 118 -19.37 10.87 13.10
C LEU A 118 -19.36 9.36 12.80
N PHE A 119 -18.35 8.85 12.09
CA PHE A 119 -18.17 7.40 11.93
C PHE A 119 -17.99 6.71 13.28
N ARG A 120 -17.21 7.29 14.19
CA ARG A 120 -17.01 6.75 15.55
C ARG A 120 -18.30 6.78 16.35
N GLU A 121 -19.06 7.88 16.30
CA GLU A 121 -20.35 7.97 16.98
C GLU A 121 -21.36 6.94 16.47
N GLU A 122 -21.48 6.79 15.15
CA GLU A 122 -22.34 5.79 14.51
C GLU A 122 -21.90 4.36 14.89
N PHE A 123 -20.61 4.04 14.76
CA PHE A 123 -20.07 2.74 15.14
C PHE A 123 -20.32 2.40 16.61
N ASN A 124 -20.09 3.35 17.52
CA ASN A 124 -20.30 3.16 18.96
C ASN A 124 -21.77 3.00 19.35
N SER A 125 -22.69 3.38 18.47
CA SER A 125 -24.14 3.19 18.67
C SER A 125 -24.66 1.84 18.17
N LEU A 126 -23.84 1.07 17.46
CA LEU A 126 -24.21 -0.29 17.04
C LEU A 126 -24.50 -1.16 18.27
N PRO A 127 -25.54 -2.01 18.23
CA PRO A 127 -25.88 -2.83 19.37
C PRO A 127 -24.73 -3.78 19.73
N CYS A 128 -24.39 -3.81 21.02
CA CYS A 128 -23.63 -4.90 21.61
C CYS A 128 -24.60 -6.07 21.72
N GLY A 129 -24.65 -6.95 20.71
CA GLY A 129 -25.59 -8.07 20.67
C GLY A 129 -25.44 -8.97 21.90
N PHE A 130 -26.29 -8.77 22.90
CA PHE A 130 -26.36 -9.56 24.12
C PHE A 130 -27.80 -9.68 24.60
N GLY A 131 -28.40 -10.85 24.37
CA GLY A 131 -29.41 -11.43 25.26
C GLY A 131 -28.73 -12.40 26.22
N ARG A 132 -29.24 -12.51 27.45
CA ARG A 132 -28.75 -13.47 28.45
C ARG A 132 -29.09 -14.90 27.94
N GLY A 133 -28.10 -15.81 27.90
CA GLY A 133 -28.30 -17.23 27.49
C GLY A 133 -27.87 -17.60 26.05
N MET A 134 -27.12 -16.76 25.32
CA MET A 134 -26.78 -17.04 23.90
C MET A 134 -25.48 -17.83 23.65
N PHE A 135 -24.71 -18.21 24.69
CA PHE A 135 -23.35 -18.76 24.54
C PHE A 135 -23.05 -19.96 25.45
N GLU A 136 -24.06 -20.64 26.01
CA GLU A 136 -23.87 -21.71 27.00
C GLU A 136 -23.03 -22.87 26.43
N GLU A 137 -23.33 -23.33 25.22
CA GLU A 137 -22.63 -24.42 24.52
C GLU A 137 -21.16 -24.08 24.26
N ALA A 138 -20.91 -22.87 23.77
CA ALA A 138 -19.56 -22.38 23.53
C ALA A 138 -18.78 -22.12 24.83
N SER A 139 -19.48 -21.95 25.96
CA SER A 139 -18.90 -21.69 27.27
C SER A 139 -18.67 -22.97 28.10
N ARG A 140 -19.15 -24.14 27.64
CA ARG A 140 -18.89 -25.43 28.29
C ARG A 140 -17.40 -25.72 28.38
N GLU A 141 -16.97 -26.34 29.47
CA GLU A 141 -15.56 -26.62 29.76
C GLU A 141 -14.89 -27.40 28.62
N GLU A 142 -15.57 -28.43 28.11
CA GLU A 142 -15.17 -29.28 26.98
C GLU A 142 -15.00 -28.54 25.64
N ASN A 143 -15.61 -27.35 25.48
CA ASN A 143 -15.54 -26.55 24.27
C ASN A 143 -14.60 -25.34 24.40
N LYS A 144 -14.10 -25.03 25.61
CA LYS A 144 -13.22 -23.86 25.83
C LYS A 144 -11.95 -23.92 25.00
N GLU A 145 -11.33 -25.10 24.90
CA GLU A 145 -10.09 -25.29 24.12
C GLU A 145 -10.31 -25.13 22.60
N LYS A 146 -11.56 -25.29 22.13
CA LYS A 146 -11.94 -25.09 20.72
C LYS A 146 -12.05 -23.60 20.37
N ASN A 147 -12.13 -22.72 21.37
CA ASN A 147 -12.24 -21.27 21.20
C ASN A 147 -10.87 -20.61 21.26
N ARG A 148 -10.43 -19.98 20.16
CA ARG A 148 -9.18 -19.20 20.13
C ARG A 148 -9.20 -18.00 21.10
N TYR A 149 -10.37 -17.41 21.34
CA TYR A 149 -10.54 -16.26 22.22
C TYR A 149 -11.76 -16.47 23.14
N PRO A 150 -11.60 -16.32 24.47
CA PRO A 150 -12.69 -16.60 25.43
C PRO A 150 -13.82 -15.58 25.36
N ASN A 151 -13.57 -14.39 24.82
CA ASN A 151 -14.54 -13.30 24.68
C ASN A 151 -15.19 -13.22 23.29
N ILE A 152 -14.90 -14.16 22.38
CA ILE A 152 -15.47 -14.22 21.03
C ILE A 152 -16.11 -15.59 20.83
N LEU A 153 -17.37 -15.70 21.23
CA LEU A 153 -18.11 -16.96 21.21
C LEU A 153 -19.24 -16.92 20.16
N PRO A 154 -19.49 -18.03 19.44
CA PRO A 154 -20.63 -18.14 18.53
C PRO A 154 -21.97 -18.15 19.29
N CYS A 155 -23.00 -17.52 18.71
CA CYS A 155 -24.35 -17.55 19.25
C CYS A 155 -25.02 -18.92 18.98
N GLU A 156 -25.75 -19.45 19.96
CA GLU A 156 -26.41 -20.77 19.87
C GLU A 156 -27.53 -20.87 18.84
N CYS A 157 -28.22 -19.76 18.53
CA CYS A 157 -29.45 -19.76 17.72
C CYS A 157 -29.28 -20.32 16.29
N LYS A 158 -28.05 -20.63 15.86
CA LYS A 158 -27.74 -21.23 14.56
C LYS A 158 -26.72 -22.37 14.60
N MET A 159 -26.31 -22.86 15.77
CA MET A 159 -25.45 -24.04 15.83
C MET A 159 -26.28 -25.29 15.51
N LYS A 160 -26.07 -25.88 14.32
CA LYS A 160 -26.47 -27.25 14.04
C LYS A 160 -25.22 -28.10 14.09
N ASN A 161 -25.06 -28.90 15.15
CA ASN A 161 -24.15 -30.04 15.09
C ASN A 161 -24.79 -31.07 14.15
N LYS A 162 -24.30 -31.15 12.91
CA LYS A 162 -23.99 -32.48 12.42
C LYS A 162 -22.66 -32.84 13.04
N ASP A 163 -22.55 -34.04 13.60
CA ASP A 163 -21.31 -34.53 14.17
C ASP A 163 -20.20 -34.37 13.14
N ILE A 164 -19.31 -33.39 13.36
CA ILE A 164 -18.15 -33.17 12.50
C ILE A 164 -17.32 -34.45 12.45
N GLU A 165 -17.32 -35.22 13.55
CA GLU A 165 -16.72 -36.55 13.63
C GLU A 165 -17.37 -37.55 12.67
N SER A 166 -18.71 -37.58 12.53
CA SER A 166 -19.37 -38.50 11.58
C SER A 166 -19.07 -38.15 10.12
N LEU A 167 -18.92 -36.85 9.80
CA LEU A 167 -18.53 -36.41 8.45
C LEU A 167 -17.06 -36.71 8.14
N VAL A 168 -16.17 -36.59 9.14
CA VAL A 168 -14.76 -36.98 9.01
C VAL A 168 -14.64 -38.49 8.83
N ASP A 169 -15.44 -39.27 9.56
CA ASP A 169 -15.51 -40.73 9.44
C ASP A 169 -16.08 -41.17 8.08
N GLU A 170 -17.14 -40.53 7.57
CA GLU A 170 -17.70 -40.82 6.23
C GLU A 170 -16.73 -40.47 5.10
N VAL A 171 -15.95 -39.38 5.24
CA VAL A 171 -14.88 -39.03 4.28
C VAL A 171 -13.72 -40.02 4.35
N GLN A 172 -13.34 -40.48 5.54
CA GLN A 172 -12.30 -41.50 5.73
C GLN A 172 -12.74 -42.90 5.27
N GLN A 173 -14.04 -43.21 5.32
CA GLN A 173 -14.63 -44.47 4.84
C GLN A 173 -14.85 -44.52 3.31
N GLY A 174 -14.53 -43.45 2.58
CA GLY A 174 -14.48 -43.45 1.10
C GLY A 174 -15.84 -43.47 0.40
N THR A 175 -16.94 -43.24 1.11
CA THR A 175 -18.31 -43.24 0.58
C THR A 175 -18.74 -41.92 -0.08
N ILE A 176 -17.89 -40.89 -0.05
CA ILE A 176 -18.18 -39.55 -0.57
C ILE A 176 -17.18 -39.18 -1.66
N ALA A 177 -17.70 -38.75 -2.82
CA ALA A 177 -16.87 -38.25 -3.92
C ALA A 177 -16.04 -37.02 -3.47
N PRO A 178 -14.76 -36.91 -3.89
CA PRO A 178 -13.91 -35.77 -3.54
C PRO A 178 -14.53 -34.47 -4.05
N ARG A 179 -14.45 -33.41 -3.21
CA ARG A 179 -14.93 -32.06 -3.55
C ARG A 179 -13.75 -31.13 -3.74
N LEU A 180 -13.74 -30.38 -4.84
CA LEU A 180 -12.77 -29.31 -5.05
C LEU A 180 -13.10 -28.15 -4.10
N VAL A 181 -12.12 -27.75 -3.29
CA VAL A 181 -12.22 -26.60 -2.38
C VAL A 181 -11.19 -25.55 -2.79
N THR A 182 -11.67 -24.35 -3.10
CA THR A 182 -10.81 -23.22 -3.45
C THR A 182 -10.63 -22.32 -2.23
N GLN A 183 -9.42 -22.29 -1.66
CA GLN A 183 -9.06 -21.34 -0.61
C GLN A 183 -8.48 -20.08 -1.26
N LEU A 184 -9.06 -18.92 -0.94
CA LEU A 184 -8.54 -17.61 -1.33
C LEU A 184 -8.04 -16.87 -0.08
N HIS A 185 -6.78 -16.43 -0.10
CA HIS A 185 -6.13 -15.76 1.03
C HIS A 185 -5.81 -14.30 0.70
N PHE A 186 -6.50 -13.37 1.35
CA PHE A 186 -6.23 -11.93 1.25
C PHE A 186 -5.05 -11.52 2.16
N THR A 187 -3.87 -11.31 1.57
CA THR A 187 -2.62 -11.08 2.30
C THR A 187 -2.26 -9.60 2.50
N SER A 188 -2.97 -8.68 1.85
CA SER A 188 -2.64 -7.24 1.85
C SER A 188 -3.30 -6.45 2.99
N TRP A 189 -3.92 -7.12 3.97
CA TRP A 189 -4.48 -6.44 5.14
C TRP A 189 -3.40 -6.21 6.21
N PRO A 190 -3.09 -4.95 6.59
CA PRO A 190 -2.02 -4.65 7.55
C PRO A 190 -2.33 -5.14 8.97
N ASP A 191 -1.29 -5.35 9.77
CA ASP A 191 -1.43 -5.77 11.18
C ASP A 191 -2.20 -4.73 12.02
N PHE A 192 -2.02 -3.45 11.72
CA PHE A 192 -2.73 -2.33 12.36
C PHE A 192 -3.57 -1.58 11.33
N GLY A 193 -4.83 -1.31 11.68
CA GLY A 193 -5.76 -0.54 10.84
C GLY A 193 -6.37 -1.34 9.68
N VAL A 194 -6.49 -0.69 8.53
CA VAL A 194 -7.15 -1.18 7.32
C VAL A 194 -6.26 -0.93 6.10
N PRO A 195 -6.47 -1.62 4.96
CA PRO A 195 -5.78 -1.30 3.72
C PRO A 195 -5.94 0.18 3.34
N LEU A 196 -4.89 0.80 2.81
CA LEU A 196 -4.92 2.21 2.39
C LEU A 196 -5.89 2.46 1.22
N SER A 197 -6.12 1.45 0.39
CA SER A 197 -7.04 1.48 -0.74
C SER A 197 -7.98 0.28 -0.70
N PRO A 198 -9.29 0.46 -0.98
CA PRO A 198 -10.26 -0.63 -1.00
C PRO A 198 -10.15 -1.52 -2.26
N ILE A 199 -9.41 -1.10 -3.29
CA ILE A 199 -9.33 -1.81 -4.58
C ILE A 199 -8.90 -3.26 -4.43
N GLY A 200 -7.90 -3.55 -3.59
CA GLY A 200 -7.47 -4.93 -3.35
C GLY A 200 -8.62 -5.80 -2.80
N MET A 201 -9.45 -5.24 -1.91
CA MET A 201 -10.60 -5.94 -1.35
C MET A 201 -11.71 -6.13 -2.40
N LEU A 202 -12.01 -5.12 -3.22
CA LEU A 202 -13.00 -5.22 -4.29
C LEU A 202 -12.61 -6.28 -5.34
N LYS A 203 -11.32 -6.30 -5.73
CA LYS A 203 -10.79 -7.35 -6.64
C LYS A 203 -10.85 -8.73 -6.02
N PHE A 204 -10.53 -8.84 -4.72
CA PHE A 204 -10.64 -10.09 -3.98
C PHE A 204 -12.09 -10.60 -3.93
N LEU A 205 -13.06 -9.72 -3.66
CA LEU A 205 -14.50 -10.03 -3.72
C LEU A 205 -14.95 -10.50 -5.10
N LYS A 206 -14.56 -9.79 -6.17
CA LYS A 206 -14.81 -10.20 -7.56
C LYS A 206 -14.27 -11.60 -7.83
N LYS A 207 -13.03 -11.90 -7.38
CA LYS A 207 -12.44 -13.23 -7.55
C LYS A 207 -13.21 -14.30 -6.77
N VAL A 208 -13.57 -14.05 -5.51
CA VAL A 208 -14.40 -14.97 -4.69
C VAL A 208 -15.71 -15.30 -5.40
N ARG A 209 -16.43 -14.27 -5.88
CA ARG A 209 -17.69 -14.45 -6.63
C ARG A 209 -17.48 -15.27 -7.91
N SER A 210 -16.39 -15.04 -8.65
CA SER A 210 -16.12 -15.74 -9.90
C SER A 210 -15.78 -17.23 -9.75
N VAL A 211 -15.19 -17.63 -8.62
CA VAL A 211 -14.78 -19.03 -8.40
C VAL A 211 -15.78 -19.85 -7.59
N ASN A 212 -16.75 -19.20 -6.93
CA ASN A 212 -17.73 -19.88 -6.11
C ASN A 212 -18.85 -20.47 -7.00
N PRO A 213 -19.00 -21.80 -7.08
CA PRO A 213 -20.04 -22.42 -7.91
C PRO A 213 -21.44 -22.08 -7.40
N SER A 214 -22.40 -21.90 -8.31
CA SER A 214 -23.79 -21.58 -7.97
C SER A 214 -24.49 -22.67 -7.12
N HIS A 215 -24.02 -23.91 -7.20
CA HIS A 215 -24.54 -25.05 -6.43
C HIS A 215 -23.81 -25.28 -5.09
N ALA A 216 -22.80 -24.46 -4.76
CA ALA A 216 -22.04 -24.60 -3.53
C ALA A 216 -22.86 -24.23 -2.29
N GLY A 217 -22.44 -24.75 -1.14
CA GLY A 217 -22.96 -24.32 0.16
C GLY A 217 -22.48 -22.90 0.56
N PRO A 218 -22.71 -22.49 1.81
CA PRO A 218 -22.27 -21.19 2.30
C PRO A 218 -20.75 -21.00 2.16
N ILE A 219 -20.34 -19.81 1.71
CA ILE A 219 -18.92 -19.43 1.66
C ILE A 219 -18.39 -19.31 3.09
N ILE A 220 -17.30 -20.02 3.37
CA ILE A 220 -16.61 -19.93 4.66
C ILE A 220 -15.67 -18.73 4.63
N VAL A 221 -15.94 -17.73 5.48
CA VAL A 221 -15.08 -16.54 5.66
C VAL A 221 -14.52 -16.53 7.07
N HIS A 222 -13.19 -16.47 7.20
CA HIS A 222 -12.55 -16.42 8.51
C HIS A 222 -11.35 -15.46 8.54
N CYS A 223 -10.96 -15.05 9.75
CA CYS A 223 -9.72 -14.34 10.02
C CYS A 223 -9.05 -14.97 11.26
N SER A 224 -8.59 -14.18 12.23
CA SER A 224 -8.15 -14.74 13.53
C SER A 224 -9.32 -15.08 14.45
N ALA A 225 -10.12 -14.07 14.83
CA ALA A 225 -11.30 -14.24 15.69
C ALA A 225 -12.61 -14.52 14.90
N GLY A 226 -12.57 -14.34 13.57
CA GLY A 226 -13.74 -14.50 12.70
C GLY A 226 -14.81 -13.42 12.88
N VAL A 227 -14.44 -12.20 13.29
CA VAL A 227 -15.39 -11.10 13.56
C VAL A 227 -15.04 -9.78 12.87
N GLY A 228 -13.79 -9.32 12.97
CA GLY A 228 -13.36 -8.02 12.42
C GLY A 228 -13.31 -8.00 10.89
N ARG A 229 -12.18 -8.42 10.31
CA ARG A 229 -11.98 -8.51 8.84
C ARG A 229 -13.05 -9.37 8.15
N THR A 230 -13.48 -10.44 8.82
CA THR A 230 -14.59 -11.31 8.37
C THR A 230 -15.89 -10.52 8.22
N GLY A 231 -16.28 -9.74 9.23
CA GLY A 231 -17.46 -8.90 9.16
C GLY A 231 -17.34 -7.84 8.05
N THR A 232 -16.18 -7.19 7.93
CA THR A 232 -15.95 -6.21 6.86
C THR A 232 -16.15 -6.81 5.47
N PHE A 233 -15.57 -7.98 5.19
CA PHE A 233 -15.75 -8.68 3.92
C PHE A 233 -17.23 -8.97 3.62
N ILE A 234 -17.95 -9.56 4.58
CA ILE A 234 -19.36 -9.94 4.43
C ILE A 234 -20.24 -8.71 4.18
N VAL A 235 -19.98 -7.61 4.89
CA VAL A 235 -20.78 -6.39 4.77
C VAL A 235 -20.55 -5.72 3.42
N ILE A 236 -19.30 -5.64 2.94
CA ILE A 236 -19.03 -5.07 1.61
C ILE A 236 -19.76 -5.88 0.54
N ASP A 237 -19.64 -7.21 0.58
CA ASP A 237 -20.30 -8.12 -0.36
C ASP A 237 -21.82 -7.92 -0.38
N ALA A 238 -22.48 -7.94 0.78
CA ALA A 238 -23.92 -7.78 0.88
C ALA A 238 -24.41 -6.37 0.52
N MET A 239 -23.64 -5.34 0.86
CA MET A 239 -23.98 -3.96 0.52
C MET A 239 -23.79 -3.69 -0.97
N MET A 240 -22.81 -4.30 -1.64
CA MET A 240 -22.71 -4.24 -3.09
C MET A 240 -23.96 -4.83 -3.74
N ASP A 241 -24.50 -5.96 -3.27
CA ASP A 241 -25.74 -6.52 -3.81
C ASP A 241 -26.94 -5.59 -3.57
N MET A 242 -27.02 -4.95 -2.39
CA MET A 242 -28.04 -3.96 -2.07
C MET A 242 -27.95 -2.70 -2.97
N MET A 243 -26.74 -2.24 -3.29
CA MET A 243 -26.54 -1.14 -4.24
C MET A 243 -27.15 -1.47 -5.61
N HIS A 244 -26.87 -2.66 -6.13
CA HIS A 244 -27.37 -3.09 -7.44
C HIS A 244 -28.88 -3.33 -7.45
N ALA A 245 -29.42 -3.93 -6.38
CA ALA A 245 -30.83 -4.29 -6.32
C ALA A 245 -31.76 -3.11 -5.95
N GLU A 246 -31.29 -2.20 -5.10
CA GLU A 246 -32.15 -1.21 -4.45
C GLU A 246 -31.71 0.25 -4.63
N GLY A 247 -30.54 0.52 -5.21
CA GLY A 247 -30.04 1.88 -5.39
C GLY A 247 -29.71 2.62 -4.08
N ARG A 248 -29.46 1.88 -2.99
CA ARG A 248 -29.17 2.41 -1.65
C ARG A 248 -28.27 1.46 -0.86
N VAL A 249 -27.70 1.94 0.25
CA VAL A 249 -26.93 1.13 1.21
C VAL A 249 -27.43 1.31 2.63
N ASP A 250 -27.44 0.24 3.43
CA ASP A 250 -27.82 0.25 4.85
C ASP A 250 -26.74 -0.46 5.69
N VAL A 251 -25.54 0.14 5.76
CA VAL A 251 -24.41 -0.45 6.48
C VAL A 251 -24.74 -0.60 7.96
N PHE A 252 -25.27 0.46 8.60
CA PHE A 252 -25.62 0.44 10.02
C PHE A 252 -26.65 -0.65 10.34
N GLY A 253 -27.77 -0.69 9.59
CA GLY A 253 -28.82 -1.66 9.83
C GLY A 253 -28.36 -3.09 9.51
N PHE A 254 -27.58 -3.30 8.45
CA PHE A 254 -27.05 -4.61 8.12
C PHE A 254 -26.06 -5.12 9.18
N VAL A 255 -25.11 -4.29 9.62
CA VAL A 255 -24.17 -4.64 10.70
C VAL A 255 -24.93 -4.94 12.00
N SER A 256 -25.94 -4.13 12.33
CA SER A 256 -26.81 -4.37 13.49
C SER A 256 -27.51 -5.72 13.42
N ARG A 257 -28.00 -6.13 12.24
CA ARG A 257 -28.66 -7.44 12.02
C ARG A 257 -27.68 -8.61 12.14
N ILE A 258 -26.51 -8.54 11.50
CA ILE A 258 -25.55 -9.66 11.50
C ILE A 258 -24.85 -9.83 12.86
N ARG A 259 -24.72 -8.76 13.67
CA ARG A 259 -24.21 -8.85 15.05
C ARG A 259 -25.08 -9.73 15.97
N ASN A 260 -26.36 -9.93 15.64
CA ASN A 260 -27.23 -10.89 16.33
C ASN A 260 -26.91 -12.35 15.96
N GLN A 261 -26.24 -12.58 14.82
CA GLN A 261 -25.85 -13.92 14.35
C GLN A 261 -24.46 -14.32 14.87
N ARG A 262 -23.53 -13.36 14.91
CA ARG A 262 -22.20 -13.54 15.50
C ARG A 262 -21.76 -12.23 16.15
N CYS A 263 -21.40 -12.28 17.42
CA CYS A 263 -21.06 -11.11 18.19
C CYS A 263 -19.86 -10.34 17.58
N GLN A 264 -19.85 -9.01 17.75
CA GLN A 264 -18.73 -8.13 17.39
C GLN A 264 -18.29 -8.15 15.91
N LEU A 265 -19.15 -8.62 14.98
CA LEU A 265 -18.87 -8.47 13.55
C LEU A 265 -18.64 -6.99 13.19
N VAL A 266 -17.57 -6.74 12.43
CA VAL A 266 -16.94 -5.42 12.25
C VAL A 266 -16.51 -4.86 13.61
N GLN A 267 -15.24 -5.06 13.95
CA GLN A 267 -14.75 -4.92 15.32
C GLN A 267 -14.21 -3.53 15.66
N THR A 268 -13.84 -2.74 14.65
CA THR A 268 -13.28 -1.39 14.85
C THR A 268 -14.00 -0.35 14.00
N ASP A 269 -13.94 0.90 14.44
CA ASP A 269 -14.39 2.09 13.70
C ASP A 269 -13.66 2.24 12.35
N MET A 270 -12.36 1.96 12.29
CA MET A 270 -11.57 1.96 11.05
C MET A 270 -12.06 0.90 10.05
N GLN A 271 -12.46 -0.29 10.53
CA GLN A 271 -13.08 -1.30 9.68
C GLN A 271 -14.45 -0.85 9.17
N TYR A 272 -15.20 -0.15 10.01
CA TYR A 272 -16.51 0.38 9.67
C TYR A 272 -16.42 1.47 8.59
N SER A 273 -15.52 2.45 8.75
CA SER A 273 -15.29 3.49 7.73
C SER A 273 -14.72 2.91 6.42
N PHE A 274 -13.89 1.87 6.49
CA PHE A 274 -13.36 1.17 5.30
C PHE A 274 -14.46 0.50 4.47
N ILE A 275 -15.55 0.01 5.08
CA ILE A 275 -16.71 -0.52 4.33
C ILE A 275 -17.28 0.58 3.44
N TYR A 276 -17.55 1.75 4.01
CA TYR A 276 -18.07 2.88 3.24
C TYR A 276 -17.08 3.35 2.17
N GLN A 277 -15.78 3.36 2.46
CA GLN A 277 -14.74 3.68 1.48
C GLN A 277 -14.77 2.71 0.29
N ALA A 278 -14.96 1.40 0.53
CA ALA A 278 -15.06 0.39 -0.52
C ALA A 278 -16.34 0.52 -1.36
N LEU A 279 -17.48 0.79 -0.71
CA LEU A 279 -18.76 1.01 -1.41
C LEU A 279 -18.72 2.29 -2.25
N LEU A 280 -18.15 3.37 -1.73
CA LEU A 280 -17.97 4.61 -2.47
C LEU A 280 -17.03 4.43 -3.67
N GLU A 281 -15.92 3.71 -3.49
CA GLU A 281 -15.01 3.40 -4.59
C GLU A 281 -15.72 2.62 -5.71
N HIS A 282 -16.49 1.59 -5.33
CA HIS A 282 -17.26 0.81 -6.29
C HIS A 282 -18.34 1.65 -6.99
N TYR A 283 -19.04 2.51 -6.25
CA TYR A 283 -20.06 3.42 -6.79
C TYR A 283 -19.49 4.41 -7.82
N LEU A 284 -18.39 5.08 -7.47
CA LEU A 284 -17.83 6.15 -8.30
C LEU A 284 -17.14 5.63 -9.57
N TYR A 285 -16.45 4.49 -9.45
CA TYR A 285 -15.51 4.05 -10.49
C TYR A 285 -15.89 2.70 -11.11
N GLY A 286 -16.64 1.85 -10.42
CA GLY A 286 -17.00 0.53 -10.90
C GLY A 286 -15.79 -0.41 -11.04
N ASP A 287 -15.91 -1.36 -11.96
CA ASP A 287 -14.85 -2.30 -12.33
C ASP A 287 -14.17 -1.85 -13.63
N THR A 288 -12.97 -1.31 -13.52
CA THR A 288 -12.17 -0.79 -14.64
C THR A 288 -11.05 -1.74 -15.07
N GLU A 289 -11.00 -2.93 -14.48
CA GLU A 289 -10.01 -3.94 -14.82
C GLU A 289 -10.42 -4.70 -16.08
N LEU A 290 -9.47 -4.85 -17.00
CA LEU A 290 -9.67 -5.49 -18.28
C LEU A 290 -8.73 -6.69 -18.43
N ASP A 291 -9.28 -7.75 -19.00
CA ASP A 291 -8.49 -8.80 -19.63
C ASP A 291 -7.92 -8.28 -20.96
N ILE A 292 -6.71 -8.70 -21.32
CA ILE A 292 -6.07 -8.29 -22.58
C ILE A 292 -6.94 -8.67 -23.79
N SER A 293 -7.62 -9.81 -23.76
CA SER A 293 -8.54 -10.22 -24.83
C SER A 293 -9.70 -9.23 -25.05
N SER A 294 -10.04 -8.46 -24.02
CA SER A 294 -11.14 -7.48 -24.05
C SER A 294 -10.67 -6.05 -24.36
N LEU A 295 -9.36 -5.82 -24.52
CA LEU A 295 -8.78 -4.50 -24.73
C LEU A 295 -9.28 -3.83 -26.01
N GLU A 296 -9.25 -4.53 -27.14
CA GLU A 296 -9.66 -3.99 -28.44
C GLU A 296 -11.14 -3.55 -28.40
N GLY A 297 -12.01 -4.39 -27.86
CA GLY A 297 -13.44 -4.07 -27.70
C GLY A 297 -13.68 -2.92 -26.72
N HIS A 298 -12.85 -2.79 -25.67
CA HIS A 298 -12.93 -1.66 -24.74
C HIS A 298 -12.48 -0.35 -25.41
N LEU A 299 -11.37 -0.36 -26.15
CA LEU A 299 -10.90 0.79 -26.93
C LEU A 299 -11.92 1.26 -27.95
N HIS A 300 -12.55 0.32 -28.66
CA HIS A 300 -13.63 0.64 -29.58
C HIS A 300 -14.77 1.37 -28.85
N ARG A 301 -15.16 0.96 -27.64
CA ARG A 301 -16.18 1.67 -26.83
C ARG A 301 -15.71 3.05 -26.37
N LEU A 302 -14.45 3.19 -25.94
CA LEU A 302 -13.90 4.46 -25.50
C LEU A 302 -13.84 5.51 -26.62
N HIS A 303 -13.57 5.08 -27.85
CA HIS A 303 -13.48 5.93 -29.04
C HIS A 303 -14.78 5.98 -29.87
N SER A 304 -15.79 5.16 -29.55
CA SER A 304 -17.08 5.17 -30.23
C SER A 304 -17.80 6.49 -29.99
N THR A 305 -18.11 7.18 -31.08
CA THR A 305 -18.81 8.46 -31.13
C THR A 305 -20.29 8.22 -31.41
N HIS A 306 -21.19 8.76 -30.59
CA HIS A 306 -22.61 8.84 -30.98
C HIS A 306 -22.90 10.10 -31.83
N ILE A 307 -21.95 11.05 -31.87
CA ILE A 307 -21.96 12.28 -32.70
C ILE A 307 -20.50 12.61 -33.09
N HIS A 308 -20.28 13.00 -34.34
CA HIS A 308 -18.98 13.31 -34.94
C HIS A 308 -18.14 14.26 -34.04
N MET A 309 -16.96 13.81 -33.61
CA MET A 309 -15.93 14.51 -32.81
C MET A 309 -15.94 14.43 -31.27
N ASP A 310 -16.88 13.75 -30.61
CA ASP A 310 -16.88 13.62 -29.14
C ASP A 310 -16.34 12.25 -28.65
N ARG A 311 -15.18 12.24 -27.96
CA ARG A 311 -14.63 11.04 -27.31
C ARG A 311 -15.28 10.79 -25.96
N VAL A 312 -16.60 10.62 -25.94
CA VAL A 312 -17.42 10.64 -24.70
C VAL A 312 -16.91 9.66 -23.64
N GLY A 313 -16.61 8.40 -24.00
CA GLY A 313 -16.20 7.38 -23.04
C GLY A 313 -14.83 7.65 -22.39
N LEU A 314 -13.82 7.95 -23.21
CA LEU A 314 -12.47 8.27 -22.73
C LEU A 314 -12.45 9.55 -21.89
N GLU A 315 -13.16 10.59 -22.34
CA GLU A 315 -13.27 11.85 -21.60
C GLU A 315 -14.04 11.68 -20.30
N GLU A 316 -15.07 10.83 -20.27
CA GLU A 316 -15.80 10.51 -19.05
C GLU A 316 -14.92 9.79 -18.02
N GLU A 317 -14.17 8.78 -18.44
CA GLU A 317 -13.18 8.13 -17.57
C GLU A 317 -12.16 9.15 -17.04
N PHE A 318 -11.58 9.95 -17.94
CA PHE A 318 -10.58 10.93 -17.54
C PHE A 318 -11.16 12.02 -16.62
N ARG A 319 -12.42 12.42 -16.83
CA ARG A 319 -13.14 13.37 -15.96
C ARG A 319 -13.31 12.83 -14.55
N LYS A 320 -13.56 11.53 -14.39
CA LYS A 320 -13.57 10.89 -13.05
C LYS A 320 -12.20 11.02 -12.38
N LEU A 321 -11.10 10.86 -13.13
CA LEU A 321 -9.76 11.08 -12.60
C LEU A 321 -9.52 12.55 -12.21
N THR A 322 -10.01 13.53 -13.00
CA THR A 322 -9.85 14.96 -12.66
C THR A 322 -10.60 15.37 -11.40
N ASN A 323 -11.63 14.62 -11.03
CA ASN A 323 -12.40 14.83 -9.80
C ASN A 323 -11.74 14.20 -8.56
N VAL A 324 -10.65 13.42 -8.73
CA VAL A 324 -9.88 12.91 -7.59
C VAL A 324 -9.34 14.08 -6.77
N ARG A 325 -9.74 14.13 -5.51
CA ARG A 325 -9.43 15.23 -4.61
C ARG A 325 -7.92 15.36 -4.38
N ILE A 326 -7.39 16.56 -4.60
CA ILE A 326 -6.03 16.92 -4.18
C ILE A 326 -6.04 17.23 -2.68
N MET A 327 -5.24 16.48 -1.92
CA MET A 327 -5.09 16.64 -0.46
C MET A 327 -4.22 17.85 -0.09
N LYS A 328 -4.74 19.07 -0.28
CA LYS A 328 -4.00 20.32 -0.02
C LYS A 328 -3.45 20.40 1.41
N GLU A 329 -4.15 19.80 2.37
CA GLU A 329 -3.75 19.70 3.77
C GLU A 329 -2.43 18.94 3.99
N ASN A 330 -2.06 18.07 3.04
CA ASN A 330 -0.83 17.26 3.01
C ASN A 330 0.24 17.88 2.09
N MET A 331 0.17 19.16 1.76
CA MET A 331 1.15 19.82 0.88
C MET A 331 1.86 20.97 1.61
N ARG A 332 2.07 20.85 2.92
CA ARG A 332 2.52 21.95 3.78
C ARG A 332 3.99 22.30 3.54
N THR A 333 4.86 21.30 3.46
CA THR A 333 6.32 21.51 3.38
C THR A 333 6.72 22.21 2.07
N GLY A 334 6.13 21.80 0.95
CA GLY A 334 6.37 22.43 -0.36
C GLY A 334 5.82 23.86 -0.46
N ASN A 335 4.82 24.20 0.35
CA ASN A 335 4.22 25.54 0.44
C ASN A 335 4.92 26.47 1.45
N LEU A 336 5.93 26.02 2.19
CA LEU A 336 6.70 26.91 3.06
C LEU A 336 7.37 28.01 2.22
N PRO A 337 7.40 29.29 2.68
CA PRO A 337 7.99 30.40 1.92
C PRO A 337 9.42 30.13 1.45
N ALA A 338 10.24 29.46 2.27
CA ALA A 338 11.62 29.08 1.93
C ALA A 338 11.72 28.08 0.75
N ASN A 339 10.68 27.27 0.56
CA ASN A 339 10.63 26.18 -0.42
C ASN A 339 9.86 26.54 -1.70
N MET A 340 8.99 27.57 -1.68
CA MET A 340 8.19 27.96 -2.85
C MET A 340 9.05 28.20 -4.10
N ARG A 341 10.22 28.86 -3.94
CA ARG A 341 11.17 29.10 -5.04
C ARG A 341 11.82 27.84 -5.63
N LYS A 342 11.75 26.71 -4.93
CA LYS A 342 12.28 25.41 -5.40
C LYS A 342 11.26 24.67 -6.27
N ASN A 343 10.05 25.19 -6.43
CA ASN A 343 8.98 24.58 -7.20
C ASN A 343 8.82 25.25 -8.57
N ARG A 344 8.86 24.47 -9.65
CA ARG A 344 8.59 24.98 -11.01
C ARG A 344 7.12 25.33 -11.20
N VAL A 345 6.21 24.58 -10.59
CA VAL A 345 4.75 24.81 -10.64
C VAL A 345 4.16 24.66 -9.24
N LEU A 346 3.52 25.70 -8.72
CA LEU A 346 3.02 25.74 -7.33
C LEU A 346 1.89 24.74 -7.05
N GLN A 347 1.11 24.37 -8.07
CA GLN A 347 0.06 23.36 -7.94
C GLN A 347 0.58 21.92 -7.99
N ILE A 348 1.86 21.73 -8.37
CA ILE A 348 2.47 20.41 -8.56
C ILE A 348 3.67 20.30 -7.61
N ILE A 349 3.35 20.06 -6.34
CA ILE A 349 4.32 19.85 -5.26
C ILE A 349 4.01 18.50 -4.58
N PRO A 350 4.99 17.86 -3.92
CA PRO A 350 4.78 16.55 -3.34
C PRO A 350 3.83 16.60 -2.14
N TYR A 351 3.14 15.50 -1.87
CA TYR A 351 2.48 15.32 -0.58
C TYR A 351 3.51 15.05 0.52
N ASP A 352 3.23 15.51 1.75
CA ASP A 352 4.16 15.44 2.87
C ASP A 352 4.47 13.99 3.30
N PHE A 353 3.52 13.07 3.11
CA PHE A 353 3.66 11.67 3.56
C PHE A 353 4.61 10.83 2.68
N ASN A 354 4.84 11.22 1.43
CA ASN A 354 5.72 10.50 0.49
C ASN A 354 6.70 11.44 -0.24
N ARG A 355 6.90 12.67 0.25
CA ARG A 355 7.95 13.55 -0.30
C ARG A 355 9.31 12.89 -0.09
N VAL A 356 10.21 13.12 -1.05
CA VAL A 356 11.60 12.74 -0.87
C VAL A 356 12.25 13.72 0.12
N ILE A 357 12.80 13.18 1.21
CA ILE A 357 13.46 13.96 2.26
C ILE A 357 14.96 13.88 2.03
N LEU A 358 15.63 15.04 2.00
CA LEU A 358 17.08 15.14 1.93
C LEU A 358 17.68 15.33 3.33
N SER A 359 18.93 14.94 3.51
CA SER A 359 19.66 15.23 4.74
C SER A 359 19.76 16.75 4.99
N VAL A 360 19.54 17.19 6.24
CA VAL A 360 19.65 18.61 6.61
C VAL A 360 21.13 19.01 6.61
N LYS A 361 21.47 20.06 5.87
CA LYS A 361 22.83 20.62 5.86
C LYS A 361 23.11 21.30 7.20
N ARG A 362 24.30 21.05 7.77
CA ARG A 362 24.70 21.63 9.07
C ARG A 362 24.60 23.15 9.04
N GLY A 363 23.88 23.72 10.02
CA GLY A 363 23.69 25.17 10.16
C GLY A 363 22.74 25.82 9.15
N GLN A 364 22.02 25.04 8.34
CA GLN A 364 21.04 25.56 7.37
C GLN A 364 19.67 24.89 7.54
N GLU A 365 18.69 25.65 7.99
CA GLU A 365 17.29 25.22 8.06
C GLU A 365 16.65 25.09 6.67
N PHE A 366 15.60 24.27 6.55
CA PHE A 366 14.82 24.08 5.31
C PHE A 366 15.62 23.57 4.09
N THR A 367 16.71 22.84 4.36
CA THR A 367 17.55 22.21 3.34
C THR A 367 17.19 20.76 3.05
N ASP A 368 16.15 20.21 3.69
CA ASP A 368 15.66 18.84 3.50
C ASP A 368 14.66 18.70 2.33
N TYR A 369 14.24 19.82 1.73
CA TYR A 369 13.21 19.85 0.70
C TYR A 369 13.75 19.85 -0.73
N ILE A 370 13.18 18.95 -1.54
CA ILE A 370 13.19 18.93 -3.00
C ILE A 370 11.76 18.60 -3.50
N ASN A 371 11.35 19.14 -4.65
CA ASN A 371 10.05 18.83 -5.26
C ASN A 371 10.09 17.45 -5.95
N ALA A 372 10.00 16.41 -5.14
CA ALA A 372 9.98 15.03 -5.58
C ALA A 372 9.10 14.16 -4.66
N SER A 373 8.44 13.17 -5.24
CA SER A 373 7.59 12.19 -4.53
C SER A 373 8.09 10.79 -4.78
N PHE A 374 8.13 9.95 -3.74
CA PHE A 374 8.20 8.51 -3.92
C PHE A 374 6.88 8.00 -4.50
N ILE A 375 7.01 7.11 -5.49
CA ILE A 375 5.88 6.50 -6.18
C ILE A 375 6.07 4.99 -6.20
N ASP A 376 5.01 4.28 -5.83
CA ASP A 376 4.97 2.83 -5.85
C ASP A 376 5.06 2.28 -7.28
N GLY A 377 5.88 1.25 -7.45
CA GLY A 377 5.87 0.40 -8.64
C GLY A 377 4.89 -0.75 -8.50
N TYR A 378 4.78 -1.57 -9.53
CA TYR A 378 3.88 -2.72 -9.52
C TYR A 378 4.25 -3.76 -8.45
N ARG A 379 5.54 -4.07 -8.25
CA ARG A 379 6.02 -5.06 -7.26
C ARG A 379 6.65 -4.48 -6.00
N GLN A 380 7.11 -3.24 -6.06
CA GLN A 380 7.96 -2.65 -5.05
C GLN A 380 7.44 -1.25 -4.69
N LYS A 381 7.36 -0.96 -3.38
CA LYS A 381 7.08 0.39 -2.89
C LYS A 381 8.25 1.33 -3.15
N ASP A 382 7.96 2.62 -3.31
CA ASP A 382 8.98 3.65 -3.53
C ASP A 382 9.92 3.34 -4.70
N TYR A 383 9.43 2.62 -5.72
CA TYR A 383 10.22 2.14 -6.86
C TYR A 383 10.61 3.26 -7.82
N PHE A 384 9.82 4.34 -7.86
CA PHE A 384 10.13 5.54 -8.63
C PHE A 384 10.24 6.75 -7.72
N ILE A 385 11.02 7.73 -8.16
CA ILE A 385 10.99 9.10 -7.68
C ILE A 385 10.47 9.98 -8.81
N ALA A 386 9.22 10.46 -8.69
CA ALA A 386 8.65 11.42 -9.62
C ALA A 386 9.06 12.84 -9.19
N THR A 387 9.85 13.53 -10.03
CA THR A 387 10.39 14.86 -9.73
C THR A 387 10.25 15.82 -10.89
N GLN A 388 10.35 17.12 -10.62
CA GLN A 388 10.37 18.16 -11.65
C GLN A 388 11.73 18.19 -12.36
N GLY A 389 11.77 18.76 -13.58
CA GLY A 389 13.02 19.11 -14.24
C GLY A 389 13.77 20.15 -13.38
N PRO A 390 15.04 19.90 -13.02
CA PRO A 390 15.80 20.79 -12.15
C PRO A 390 15.74 22.25 -12.59
N LEU A 391 15.68 23.14 -11.61
CA LEU A 391 15.96 24.57 -11.73
C LEU A 391 17.45 24.80 -11.47
N ALA A 392 18.01 25.89 -12.01
CA ALA A 392 19.43 26.22 -11.86
C ALA A 392 19.92 26.14 -10.39
N HIS A 393 19.15 26.69 -9.44
CA HIS A 393 19.47 26.68 -8.01
C HIS A 393 19.09 25.38 -7.27
N THR A 394 18.57 24.38 -7.95
CA THR A 394 18.19 23.06 -7.37
C THR A 394 18.97 21.89 -7.95
N VAL A 395 19.90 22.11 -8.89
CA VAL A 395 20.70 21.04 -9.50
C VAL A 395 21.53 20.29 -8.45
N GLN A 396 22.10 21.01 -7.47
CA GLN A 396 22.81 20.37 -6.36
C GLN A 396 21.87 19.51 -5.51
N ASP A 397 20.65 19.99 -5.23
CA ASP A 397 19.65 19.22 -4.46
C ASP A 397 19.23 17.96 -5.23
N PHE A 398 19.12 18.04 -6.56
CA PHE A 398 18.82 16.90 -7.43
C PHE A 398 19.91 15.83 -7.38
N TRP A 399 21.19 16.19 -7.51
CA TRP A 399 22.28 15.20 -7.40
C TRP A 399 22.45 14.64 -6.00
N ARG A 400 22.20 15.45 -4.97
CA ARG A 400 22.12 14.97 -3.59
C ARG A 400 21.01 13.94 -3.41
N MET A 401 19.83 14.18 -3.99
CA MET A 401 18.73 13.21 -3.99
C MET A 401 19.13 11.88 -4.65
N VAL A 402 19.71 11.94 -5.86
CA VAL A 402 20.20 10.76 -6.60
C VAL A 402 21.23 9.99 -5.76
N TRP A 403 22.14 10.68 -5.08
CA TRP A 403 23.14 10.07 -4.23
C TRP A 403 22.55 9.45 -2.95
N GLU A 404 21.81 10.21 -2.15
CA GLU A 404 21.29 9.75 -0.86
C GLU A 404 20.36 8.53 -1.03
N TRP A 405 19.54 8.53 -2.09
CA TRP A 405 18.60 7.45 -2.40
C TRP A 405 19.16 6.37 -3.32
N LYS A 406 20.49 6.38 -3.56
CA LYS A 406 21.21 5.35 -4.32
C LYS A 406 20.60 5.08 -5.70
N CYS A 407 20.09 6.11 -6.36
CA CYS A 407 19.45 5.98 -7.66
C CYS A 407 20.51 5.72 -8.74
N HIS A 408 20.30 4.70 -9.57
CA HIS A 408 21.21 4.34 -10.66
C HIS A 408 20.63 4.63 -12.06
N SER A 409 19.35 5.02 -12.11
CA SER A 409 18.61 5.25 -13.35
C SER A 409 17.89 6.59 -13.27
N ILE A 410 18.09 7.44 -14.27
CA ILE A 410 17.38 8.71 -14.44
C ILE A 410 16.67 8.70 -15.79
N VAL A 411 15.37 8.97 -15.83
CA VAL A 411 14.55 9.06 -17.03
C VAL A 411 14.11 10.51 -17.21
N MET A 412 14.58 11.14 -18.28
CA MET A 412 14.27 12.51 -18.69
C MET A 412 13.30 12.49 -19.87
N LEU A 413 12.11 13.08 -19.70
CA LEU A 413 11.00 13.02 -20.66
C LEU A 413 10.68 14.40 -21.26
N THR A 414 11.67 15.27 -21.39
CA THR A 414 11.50 16.63 -21.93
C THR A 414 12.79 17.10 -22.55
N GLU A 415 12.70 17.98 -23.53
CA GLU A 415 13.87 18.72 -23.98
C GLU A 415 14.21 19.85 -22.99
N LEU A 416 15.41 20.42 -23.11
CA LEU A 416 15.81 21.56 -22.25
C LEU A 416 14.88 22.77 -22.49
N LYS A 417 14.49 22.98 -23.74
CA LYS A 417 13.54 24.00 -24.18
C LYS A 417 12.52 23.39 -25.14
N GLU A 418 11.27 23.82 -25.01
CA GLU A 418 10.17 23.45 -25.92
C GLU A 418 9.35 24.71 -26.18
N ARG A 419 9.14 25.08 -27.45
CA ARG A 419 8.48 26.35 -27.85
C ARG A 419 9.08 27.58 -27.16
N GLU A 420 10.41 27.70 -27.16
CA GLU A 420 11.20 28.76 -26.49
C GLU A 420 11.06 28.84 -24.96
N GLN A 421 10.28 27.96 -24.32
CA GLN A 421 10.17 27.91 -22.87
C GLN A 421 11.15 26.92 -22.27
N GLU A 422 11.92 27.37 -21.27
CA GLU A 422 12.77 26.47 -20.51
C GLU A 422 11.92 25.45 -19.74
N LYS A 423 12.14 24.15 -20.03
CA LYS A 423 11.48 23.04 -19.35
C LYS A 423 12.38 22.37 -18.32
N CYS A 424 13.69 22.40 -18.54
CA CYS A 424 14.71 21.82 -17.66
C CYS A 424 16.05 22.52 -17.91
N VAL A 425 16.87 22.70 -16.87
CA VAL A 425 18.28 23.10 -17.06
C VAL A 425 19.15 21.88 -17.30
N PRO A 426 20.27 21.98 -18.04
CA PRO A 426 21.23 20.90 -18.13
C PRO A 426 21.85 20.67 -16.75
N TYR A 427 21.72 19.45 -16.24
CA TYR A 427 22.29 19.02 -14.96
C TYR A 427 23.39 17.97 -15.13
N TRP A 428 23.86 17.74 -16.35
CA TRP A 428 24.96 16.85 -16.71
C TRP A 428 25.98 17.61 -17.58
N PRO A 429 27.25 17.19 -17.64
CA PRO A 429 28.23 17.80 -18.53
C PRO A 429 27.97 17.41 -19.99
N ALA A 430 28.19 18.33 -20.93
CA ALA A 430 28.22 18.00 -22.35
C ALA A 430 29.44 17.14 -22.70
N GLU A 431 30.60 17.44 -22.09
CA GLU A 431 31.84 16.69 -22.21
C GLU A 431 32.61 16.75 -20.88
N GLY A 432 33.42 15.73 -20.60
CA GLY A 432 34.26 15.68 -19.40
C GLY A 432 33.45 15.64 -18.10
N SER A 433 33.83 16.46 -17.13
CA SER A 433 33.21 16.51 -15.80
C SER A 433 32.81 17.91 -15.37
N VAL A 434 31.70 18.03 -14.63
CA VAL A 434 31.23 19.27 -14.01
C VAL A 434 30.87 19.04 -12.55
N SER A 435 31.13 20.03 -11.69
CA SER A 435 30.84 19.97 -10.26
C SER A 435 29.61 20.79 -9.89
N PHE A 436 28.71 20.16 -9.14
CA PHE A 436 27.51 20.76 -8.55
C PHE A 436 27.61 20.70 -7.02
N GLY A 437 28.31 21.67 -6.43
CA GLY A 437 28.61 21.66 -4.99
C GLY A 437 29.53 20.50 -4.62
N GLU A 438 29.04 19.58 -3.77
CA GLU A 438 29.80 18.41 -3.27
C GLU A 438 29.78 17.21 -4.23
N TYR A 439 29.09 17.33 -5.37
CA TYR A 439 28.91 16.25 -6.34
C TYR A 439 29.62 16.60 -7.64
N SER A 440 30.45 15.70 -8.15
CA SER A 440 31.03 15.80 -9.50
C SER A 440 30.38 14.76 -10.41
N VAL A 441 30.00 15.16 -11.61
CA VAL A 441 29.37 14.30 -12.61
C VAL A 441 30.28 14.29 -13.83
N GLU A 442 30.70 13.10 -14.24
CA GLU A 442 31.54 12.90 -15.42
C GLU A 442 30.79 12.07 -16.48
N LEU A 443 30.78 12.54 -17.72
CA LEU A 443 30.23 11.79 -18.85
C LEU A 443 31.25 10.75 -19.31
N LYS A 444 30.88 9.46 -19.24
CA LYS A 444 31.72 8.35 -19.70
C LYS A 444 31.34 7.87 -21.11
N ARG A 445 30.05 7.87 -21.41
CA ARG A 445 29.52 7.43 -22.70
C ARG A 445 28.23 8.18 -22.99
N ASP A 446 28.05 8.58 -24.24
CA ASP A 446 26.78 9.06 -24.78
C ASP A 446 26.46 8.20 -26.01
N THR A 447 25.26 7.61 -26.05
CA THR A 447 24.83 6.71 -27.12
C THR A 447 23.42 7.07 -27.53
N LEU A 448 23.26 7.50 -28.77
CA LEU A 448 21.95 7.76 -29.35
C LEU A 448 21.29 6.43 -29.76
N CYS A 449 20.16 6.10 -29.15
CA CYS A 449 19.22 5.09 -29.63
C CYS A 449 18.15 5.77 -30.49
N ASP A 450 17.31 4.98 -31.17
CA ASP A 450 16.32 5.49 -32.14
C ASP A 450 15.45 6.65 -31.60
N THR A 451 15.00 6.56 -30.34
CA THR A 451 14.06 7.52 -29.73
C THR A 451 14.54 8.15 -28.43
N PHE A 452 15.74 7.80 -27.95
CA PHE A 452 16.31 8.34 -26.72
C PHE A 452 17.84 8.30 -26.73
N SER A 453 18.48 9.26 -26.05
CA SER A 453 19.91 9.20 -25.76
C SER A 453 20.16 8.48 -24.45
N LEU A 454 21.23 7.69 -24.40
CA LEU A 454 21.68 6.94 -23.23
C LEU A 454 23.06 7.43 -22.79
N ARG A 455 23.12 8.02 -21.60
CA ARG A 455 24.37 8.53 -21.03
C ARG A 455 24.79 7.74 -19.80
N ASP A 456 26.02 7.25 -19.81
CA ASP A 456 26.64 6.67 -18.62
C ASP A 456 27.39 7.78 -17.89
N LEU A 457 26.91 8.13 -16.69
CA LEU A 457 27.42 9.22 -15.86
C LEU A 457 28.11 8.65 -14.61
N LEU A 458 29.36 9.03 -14.37
CA LEU A 458 30.05 8.72 -13.13
C LEU A 458 29.79 9.83 -12.11
N LEU A 459 28.93 9.56 -11.14
CA LEU A 459 28.62 10.46 -10.04
C LEU A 459 29.61 10.24 -8.89
N THR A 460 30.30 11.29 -8.47
CA THR A 460 31.29 11.26 -7.39
C THR A 460 30.85 12.16 -6.24
N TYR A 461 30.75 11.61 -5.03
CA TYR A 461 30.60 12.42 -3.82
C TYR A 461 31.98 12.85 -3.32
N MET A 462 32.32 14.11 -3.53
CA MET A 462 33.68 14.64 -3.37
C MET A 462 34.24 14.51 -1.93
N PRO A 463 33.45 14.72 -0.86
CA PRO A 463 33.97 14.57 0.51
C PRO A 463 34.49 13.17 0.85
N GLU A 464 33.83 12.12 0.35
CA GLU A 464 34.23 10.71 0.60
C GLU A 464 34.95 10.06 -0.57
N LYS A 465 35.03 10.75 -1.73
CA LYS A 465 35.56 10.24 -3.00
C LYS A 465 34.94 8.92 -3.46
N GLN A 466 33.72 8.62 -3.00
CA GLN A 466 32.96 7.48 -3.48
C GLN A 466 32.33 7.80 -4.82
N THR A 467 32.26 6.80 -5.69
CA THR A 467 31.72 6.93 -7.04
C THR A 467 30.59 5.94 -7.28
N ARG A 468 29.63 6.33 -8.12
CA ARG A 468 28.52 5.48 -8.57
C ARG A 468 28.23 5.73 -10.04
N LEU A 469 27.98 4.65 -10.77
CA LEU A 469 27.53 4.75 -12.16
C LEU A 469 26.02 5.02 -12.19
N VAL A 470 25.63 6.10 -12.83
CA VAL A 470 24.23 6.49 -13.02
C VAL A 470 23.96 6.55 -14.51
N ARG A 471 22.93 5.83 -14.96
CA ARG A 471 22.52 5.81 -16.36
C ARG A 471 21.36 6.79 -16.58
N HIS A 472 21.56 7.72 -17.50
CA HIS A 472 20.60 8.76 -17.85
C HIS A 472 19.97 8.45 -19.21
N PHE A 473 18.66 8.28 -19.22
CA PHE A 473 17.84 8.00 -20.39
C PHE A 473 17.07 9.27 -20.75
N HIS A 474 17.42 9.90 -21.87
CA HIS A 474 16.78 11.13 -22.35
C HIS A 474 15.91 10.82 -23.55
N PHE A 475 14.60 10.77 -23.34
CA PHE A 475 13.62 10.46 -24.38
C PHE A 475 13.33 11.66 -25.28
N HIS A 476 13.54 11.47 -26.59
CA HIS A 476 13.33 12.48 -27.64
C HIS A 476 12.03 12.23 -28.44
N GLY A 477 11.38 11.08 -28.24
CA GLY A 477 10.18 10.71 -28.99
C GLY A 477 8.90 11.46 -28.59
N TRP A 478 8.95 12.38 -27.61
CA TRP A 478 7.78 13.17 -27.21
C TRP A 478 7.70 14.47 -28.02
N PRO A 479 6.62 14.70 -28.80
CA PRO A 479 6.50 15.91 -29.61
C PRO A 479 6.28 17.18 -28.75
N GLU A 480 6.58 18.34 -29.32
CA GLU A 480 6.29 19.63 -28.66
C GLU A 480 4.78 19.87 -28.44
N ILE A 481 3.93 19.25 -29.26
CA ILE A 481 2.46 19.35 -29.19
C ILE A 481 1.88 17.93 -29.16
N GLY A 482 1.04 17.65 -28.17
CA GLY A 482 0.32 16.38 -28.05
C GLY A 482 1.17 15.23 -27.50
N ILE A 483 0.99 14.07 -28.12
CA ILE A 483 1.54 12.77 -27.70
C ILE A 483 2.27 12.08 -28.86
N PRO A 484 3.18 11.14 -28.60
CA PRO A 484 3.82 10.35 -29.66
C PRO A 484 2.80 9.64 -30.57
N SER A 485 3.16 9.47 -31.85
CA SER A 485 2.30 8.84 -32.86
C SER A 485 2.13 7.34 -32.67
N ASP A 486 3.05 6.69 -31.98
CA ASP A 486 3.05 5.27 -31.64
C ASP A 486 3.75 5.05 -30.30
N GLY A 487 3.58 3.86 -29.73
CA GLY A 487 4.15 3.47 -28.45
C GLY A 487 5.53 2.83 -28.52
N LYS A 488 6.09 2.54 -29.71
CA LYS A 488 7.32 1.74 -29.85
C LYS A 488 8.48 2.34 -29.08
N GLY A 489 8.73 3.64 -29.26
CA GLY A 489 9.83 4.32 -28.56
C GLY A 489 9.68 4.31 -27.04
N MET A 490 8.44 4.42 -26.53
CA MET A 490 8.15 4.35 -25.10
C MET A 490 8.36 2.93 -24.54
N ILE A 491 7.94 1.91 -25.29
CA ILE A 491 8.16 0.49 -24.95
C ILE A 491 9.66 0.19 -24.89
N ASP A 492 10.42 0.63 -25.90
CA ASP A 492 11.87 0.43 -25.98
C ASP A 492 12.59 1.10 -24.80
N LEU A 493 12.19 2.33 -24.45
CA LEU A 493 12.68 3.06 -23.28
C LEU A 493 12.40 2.30 -21.97
N ILE A 494 11.14 1.89 -21.74
CA ILE A 494 10.74 1.15 -20.53
C ILE A 494 11.55 -0.15 -20.44
N ALA A 495 11.71 -0.88 -21.54
CA ALA A 495 12.51 -2.10 -21.58
C ALA A 495 13.99 -1.85 -21.25
N ALA A 496 14.57 -0.75 -21.76
CA ALA A 496 15.96 -0.38 -21.46
C ALA A 496 16.17 -0.01 -19.98
N VAL A 497 15.22 0.73 -19.40
CA VAL A 497 15.24 1.07 -17.97
C VAL A 497 15.07 -0.18 -17.10
N GLN A 498 14.14 -1.07 -17.44
CA GLN A 498 13.94 -2.34 -16.72
C GLN A 498 15.21 -3.21 -16.74
N ARG A 499 15.90 -3.31 -17.89
CA ARG A 499 17.18 -4.03 -17.98
C ARG A 499 18.26 -3.42 -17.08
N GLN A 500 18.35 -2.09 -17.02
CA GLN A 500 19.28 -1.41 -16.12
C GLN A 500 18.99 -1.74 -14.65
N GLN A 501 17.72 -1.68 -14.26
CA GLN A 501 17.30 -1.92 -12.87
C GLN A 501 17.63 -3.33 -12.37
N GLN A 502 17.45 -4.34 -13.23
CA GLN A 502 17.83 -5.72 -12.94
C GLN A 502 19.33 -5.87 -12.68
N GLN A 503 20.17 -5.04 -13.30
CA GLN A 503 21.63 -5.05 -13.13
C GLN A 503 22.10 -4.20 -11.94
N SER A 504 21.34 -3.17 -11.55
CA SER A 504 21.74 -2.18 -10.54
C SER A 504 21.04 -2.34 -9.18
N GLY A 505 20.40 -3.49 -8.92
CA GLY A 505 19.84 -3.81 -7.60
C GLY A 505 18.49 -3.16 -7.27
N ASN A 506 17.69 -2.75 -8.27
CA ASN A 506 16.31 -2.26 -8.10
C ASN A 506 16.15 -1.07 -7.12
N HIS A 507 17.13 -0.17 -7.05
CA HIS A 507 17.00 1.11 -6.35
C HIS A 507 16.00 2.05 -7.06
N PRO A 508 15.47 3.09 -6.39
CA PRO A 508 14.47 3.97 -7.00
C PRO A 508 14.92 4.59 -8.33
N ILE A 509 14.02 4.61 -9.32
CA ILE A 509 14.23 5.21 -10.64
C ILE A 509 13.79 6.67 -10.57
N VAL A 510 14.69 7.61 -10.85
CA VAL A 510 14.32 9.03 -10.94
C VAL A 510 13.65 9.28 -12.28
N VAL A 511 12.41 9.76 -12.28
CA VAL A 511 11.66 10.07 -13.50
C VAL A 511 11.25 11.54 -13.45
N HIS A 512 11.62 12.31 -14.46
CA HIS A 512 11.24 13.72 -14.54
C HIS A 512 10.87 14.15 -15.96
N CYS A 513 10.04 15.19 -16.02
CA CYS A 513 9.80 15.97 -17.22
C CYS A 513 10.06 17.44 -16.88
N SER A 514 9.12 18.35 -17.18
CA SER A 514 9.19 19.72 -16.69
C SER A 514 8.62 19.85 -15.27
N ALA A 515 7.32 19.66 -15.06
CA ALA A 515 6.69 19.73 -13.73
C ALA A 515 6.75 18.42 -12.94
N GLY A 516 7.13 17.31 -13.59
CA GLY A 516 7.19 15.99 -12.95
C GLY A 516 5.82 15.34 -12.72
N ALA A 517 4.85 15.56 -13.61
CA ALA A 517 3.47 15.04 -13.43
C ALA A 517 2.88 14.43 -14.71
N GLY A 518 2.77 15.17 -15.82
CA GLY A 518 2.15 14.68 -17.06
C GLY A 518 2.90 13.50 -17.70
N ARG A 519 4.00 13.81 -18.41
CA ARG A 519 4.85 12.80 -19.06
C ARG A 519 5.45 11.81 -18.06
N THR A 520 5.88 12.30 -16.89
CA THR A 520 6.35 11.47 -15.76
C THR A 520 5.30 10.45 -15.32
N GLY A 521 4.05 10.88 -15.11
CA GLY A 521 2.96 9.99 -14.74
C GLY A 521 2.58 9.02 -15.86
N THR A 522 2.72 9.43 -17.12
CA THR A 522 2.50 8.55 -18.27
C THR A 522 3.54 7.42 -18.30
N PHE A 523 4.82 7.75 -18.19
CA PHE A 523 5.90 6.76 -18.13
C PHE A 523 5.73 5.79 -16.95
N ILE A 524 5.46 6.32 -15.74
CA ILE A 524 5.29 5.46 -14.55
C ILE A 524 4.03 4.59 -14.68
N SER A 525 2.92 5.12 -15.19
CA SER A 525 1.71 4.34 -15.44
C SER A 525 1.99 3.19 -16.39
N LEU A 526 2.65 3.48 -17.51
CA LEU A 526 3.01 2.48 -18.52
C LEU A 526 3.98 1.44 -17.97
N SER A 527 4.99 1.84 -17.20
CA SER A 527 5.91 0.89 -16.57
C SER A 527 5.16 -0.11 -15.67
N ASN A 528 4.22 0.39 -14.85
CA ASN A 528 3.40 -0.44 -13.97
C ASN A 528 2.41 -1.33 -14.75
N ILE A 529 1.71 -0.76 -15.74
CA ILE A 529 0.71 -1.50 -16.53
C ILE A 529 1.38 -2.59 -17.36
N LEU A 530 2.48 -2.29 -18.06
CA LEU A 530 3.17 -3.27 -18.90
C LEU A 530 3.79 -4.39 -18.07
N GLU A 531 4.29 -4.11 -16.87
CA GLU A 531 4.77 -5.15 -15.96
C GLU A 531 3.62 -6.06 -15.49
N ARG A 532 2.47 -5.48 -15.18
CA ARG A 532 1.27 -6.21 -14.78
C ARG A 532 0.70 -7.07 -15.91
N VAL A 533 0.61 -6.52 -17.11
CA VAL A 533 0.19 -7.22 -18.34
C VAL A 533 1.07 -8.45 -18.56
N LYS A 534 2.40 -8.31 -18.48
CA LYS A 534 3.35 -9.43 -18.60
C LYS A 534 3.15 -10.50 -17.52
N ALA A 535 2.78 -10.10 -16.30
CA ALA A 535 2.70 -10.97 -15.13
C ALA A 535 1.36 -11.70 -15.00
N GLU A 536 0.25 -11.01 -15.28
CA GLU A 536 -1.10 -11.45 -14.95
C GLU A 536 -2.00 -11.61 -16.17
N GLY A 537 -1.65 -11.06 -17.33
CA GLY A 537 -2.58 -10.98 -18.47
C GLY A 537 -3.71 -9.95 -18.28
N LEU A 538 -3.58 -9.08 -17.28
CA LEU A 538 -4.60 -8.09 -16.90
C LEU A 538 -4.04 -6.67 -16.97
N LEU A 539 -4.91 -5.70 -17.29
CA LEU A 539 -4.60 -4.27 -17.24
C LEU A 539 -5.70 -3.48 -16.53
N ASP A 540 -5.33 -2.32 -16.00
CA ASP A 540 -6.27 -1.41 -15.33
C ASP A 540 -5.68 0.01 -15.38
N VAL A 541 -5.85 0.69 -16.51
CA VAL A 541 -5.25 2.01 -16.76
C VAL A 541 -5.82 3.02 -15.77
N PHE A 542 -7.14 3.01 -15.58
CA PHE A 542 -7.85 3.92 -14.68
C PHE A 542 -7.32 3.85 -13.24
N GLN A 543 -7.31 2.65 -12.63
CA GLN A 543 -6.85 2.52 -11.24
C GLN A 543 -5.35 2.78 -11.09
N THR A 544 -4.55 2.46 -12.11
CA THR A 544 -3.13 2.80 -12.11
C THR A 544 -2.95 4.32 -12.02
N VAL A 545 -3.58 5.08 -12.91
CA VAL A 545 -3.47 6.55 -12.92
C VAL A 545 -4.05 7.17 -11.65
N LYS A 546 -5.20 6.67 -11.17
CA LYS A 546 -5.79 7.11 -9.90
C LYS A 546 -4.84 6.88 -8.71
N SER A 547 -4.20 5.72 -8.64
CA SER A 547 -3.20 5.41 -7.62
C SER A 547 -2.02 6.39 -7.67
N LEU A 548 -1.53 6.73 -8.87
CA LEU A 548 -0.48 7.74 -9.02
C LEU A 548 -0.93 9.12 -8.55
N ARG A 549 -2.17 9.53 -8.86
CA ARG A 549 -2.73 10.83 -8.42
C ARG A 549 -2.88 10.94 -6.91
N ASN A 550 -3.10 9.83 -6.22
CA ASN A 550 -3.10 9.79 -4.75
C ASN A 550 -1.70 9.97 -4.15
N GLN A 551 -0.63 9.71 -4.92
CA GLN A 551 0.76 9.83 -4.46
C GLN A 551 1.42 11.13 -4.93
N ARG A 552 1.03 11.68 -6.07
CA ARG A 552 1.48 12.99 -6.55
C ARG A 552 0.37 13.68 -7.35
N PRO A 553 0.10 14.97 -7.10
CA PRO A 553 -0.93 15.69 -7.84
C PRO A 553 -0.72 15.68 -9.36
N HIS A 554 -1.82 15.60 -10.10
CA HIS A 554 -1.86 15.76 -11.56
C HIS A 554 -1.06 14.73 -12.38
N MET A 555 -0.75 13.56 -11.84
CA MET A 555 -0.13 12.47 -12.62
C MET A 555 -1.01 12.11 -13.82
N VAL A 556 -0.42 12.06 -15.03
CA VAL A 556 -1.12 12.01 -16.33
C VAL A 556 -2.08 13.21 -16.46
N GLN A 557 -1.62 14.30 -17.05
CA GLN A 557 -2.26 15.63 -16.96
C GLN A 557 -3.38 15.86 -17.97
N THR A 558 -3.30 15.24 -19.15
CA THR A 558 -4.24 15.49 -20.25
C THR A 558 -4.94 14.20 -20.68
N VAL A 559 -6.12 14.34 -21.28
CA VAL A 559 -6.86 13.20 -21.86
C VAL A 559 -6.03 12.52 -22.95
N GLU A 560 -5.26 13.28 -23.73
CA GLU A 560 -4.34 12.73 -24.75
C GLU A 560 -3.28 11.84 -24.11
N GLN A 561 -2.70 12.23 -22.96
CA GLN A 561 -1.75 11.38 -22.23
C GLN A 561 -2.40 10.10 -21.70
N TYR A 562 -3.66 10.18 -21.26
CA TYR A 562 -4.43 9.03 -20.82
C TYR A 562 -4.76 8.08 -21.99
N ASP A 563 -5.16 8.63 -23.14
CA ASP A 563 -5.33 7.89 -24.40
C ASP A 563 -4.04 7.18 -24.82
N PHE A 564 -2.91 7.90 -24.71
CA PHE A 564 -1.60 7.36 -25.04
C PHE A 564 -1.23 6.16 -24.16
N CYS A 565 -1.68 6.14 -22.89
CA CYS A 565 -1.50 4.95 -22.04
C CYS A 565 -2.16 3.72 -22.65
N TYR A 566 -3.42 3.82 -23.09
CA TYR A 566 -4.11 2.71 -23.75
C TYR A 566 -3.44 2.33 -25.07
N LYS A 567 -3.06 3.32 -25.88
CA LYS A 567 -2.40 3.09 -27.17
C LYS A 567 -1.10 2.31 -27.04
N VAL A 568 -0.24 2.68 -26.11
CA VAL A 568 1.03 1.96 -25.87
C VAL A 568 0.78 0.52 -25.41
N VAL A 569 -0.27 0.29 -24.61
CA VAL A 569 -0.62 -1.07 -24.18
C VAL A 569 -1.13 -1.91 -25.36
N GLN A 570 -1.94 -1.33 -26.25
CA GLN A 570 -2.35 -1.98 -27.50
C GLN A 570 -1.15 -2.32 -28.38
N ASP A 571 -0.28 -1.34 -28.66
CA ASP A 571 0.94 -1.54 -29.45
C ASP A 571 1.84 -2.63 -28.82
N PHE A 572 1.94 -2.67 -27.49
CA PHE A 572 2.69 -3.69 -26.79
C PHE A 572 2.07 -5.09 -26.97
N VAL A 573 0.75 -5.23 -26.85
CA VAL A 573 0.07 -6.51 -27.08
C VAL A 573 0.24 -6.96 -28.53
N ASP A 574 0.14 -6.05 -29.50
CA ASP A 574 0.29 -6.37 -30.92
C ASP A 574 1.72 -6.86 -31.25
N ILE A 575 2.75 -6.17 -30.71
CA ILE A 575 4.16 -6.55 -30.88
C ILE A 575 4.47 -7.90 -30.23
N PHE A 576 3.86 -8.21 -29.08
CA PHE A 576 4.14 -9.40 -28.29
C PHE A 576 2.98 -10.40 -28.26
N SER A 577 2.17 -10.45 -29.32
CA SER A 577 0.93 -11.26 -29.40
C SER A 577 1.09 -12.76 -29.12
N ASP A 578 2.30 -13.31 -29.26
CA ASP A 578 2.61 -14.71 -28.94
C ASP A 578 2.91 -15.00 -27.47
N TYR A 579 2.87 -14.01 -26.57
CA TYR A 579 3.14 -14.22 -25.16
C TYR A 579 2.11 -15.17 -24.54
N ALA A 580 2.57 -16.21 -23.83
CA ALA A 580 1.71 -17.28 -23.32
C ALA A 580 0.59 -16.80 -22.38
N ASN A 581 0.82 -15.70 -21.64
CA ASN A 581 -0.17 -15.10 -20.75
C ASN A 581 -1.26 -14.29 -21.49
N PHE A 582 -1.17 -14.16 -22.82
CA PHE A 582 -2.17 -13.46 -23.65
C PHE A 582 -3.12 -14.43 -24.37
N LYS A 583 -2.92 -15.76 -24.21
CA LYS A 583 -3.69 -16.83 -24.87
C LYS A 583 -4.66 -17.51 -23.92
#